data_AF-A0AAV5ESA8-F1
#
_entry.id   AF-A0AAV5ESA8-F1
#
_cell.length_a   1.000
_cell.length_b   1.000
_cell.length_c   1.000
_cell.angle_alpha   90.00
_cell.angle_beta   90.00
_cell.angle_gamma   90.00
#
_symmetry.space_group_name_H-M   'P 1'
#
loop_
_entity.id
_entity.type
_entity.pdbx_description
1 polymer ?
#
loop_
_entity_poly.entity_id
_entity_poly.type
_entity_poly.pdbx_seq_one_letter_code
_entity_poly.pdbx_strand_id
1 'polypeptide(L)'
;MLFLLQAVLRDVLDKFLPDDVHIRCNGRIRVAITQLSWRPRGLLIDQFDSKEDVINAVITSSFIPGYLAPRPATYFRNRLCIDGGLTLFMPPTSASETVRVCAFPASRLGLQGIGISPDCNPENRASPRQLFNWALEPAEDEILDKFYEQGYQDAAVWAEQRSTELITRKDQSLTTD
;
A
#
# COMPACT_ATOMS: atom_id res chain seq x y z
N MET A 1 -0.05 20.23 -14.49
CA MET A 1 0.58 19.45 -13.40
C MET A 1 -0.03 18.06 -13.27
N LEU A 2 -1.35 17.90 -13.12
CA LEU A 2 -2.01 16.58 -12.90
C LEU A 2 -1.87 15.56 -14.05
N PHE A 3 -1.84 15.99 -15.32
CA PHE A 3 -1.72 15.06 -16.47
C PHE A 3 -0.38 14.32 -16.59
N LEU A 4 0.67 14.79 -15.90
CA LEU A 4 2.00 14.22 -16.04
C LEU A 4 2.19 13.00 -15.15
N LEU A 5 1.57 12.93 -13.97
CA LEU A 5 1.90 11.88 -13.00
C LEU A 5 1.45 10.49 -13.46
N GLN A 6 0.24 10.36 -14.02
CA GLN A 6 -0.22 9.08 -14.58
C GLN A 6 0.67 8.64 -15.77
N ALA A 7 1.04 9.57 -16.65
CA ALA A 7 1.87 9.27 -17.82
C ALA A 7 3.29 8.85 -17.39
N VAL A 8 3.88 9.57 -16.43
CA VAL A 8 5.19 9.26 -15.85
C VAL A 8 5.15 7.90 -15.14
N LEU A 9 4.14 7.65 -14.31
CA LEU A 9 4.00 6.35 -13.64
C LEU A 9 3.89 5.22 -14.66
N ARG A 10 3.09 5.40 -15.72
CA ARG A 10 2.97 4.42 -16.79
C ARG A 10 4.30 4.18 -17.49
N ASP A 11 5.03 5.23 -17.86
CA ASP A 11 6.33 5.13 -18.53
C ASP A 11 7.36 4.40 -17.66
N VAL A 12 7.42 4.72 -16.36
CA VAL A 12 8.28 4.04 -15.38
C VAL A 12 7.91 2.56 -15.27
N LEU A 13 6.63 2.24 -15.08
CA LEU A 13 6.20 0.84 -14.96
C LEU A 13 6.48 0.06 -16.25
N ASP A 14 6.23 0.66 -17.41
CA ASP A 14 6.49 0.00 -18.70
C ASP A 14 7.98 -0.25 -18.93
N LYS A 15 8.83 0.71 -18.57
CA LYS A 15 10.28 0.63 -18.70
C LYS A 15 10.92 -0.40 -17.77
N PHE A 16 10.46 -0.48 -16.51
CA PHE A 16 11.15 -1.26 -15.48
C PHE A 16 10.51 -2.61 -15.17
N LEU A 17 9.23 -2.83 -15.47
CA LEU A 17 8.62 -4.15 -15.29
C LEU A 17 9.07 -5.10 -16.41
N PRO A 18 9.41 -6.35 -16.10
CA PRO A 18 9.73 -7.34 -17.12
C PRO A 18 8.49 -7.74 -17.90
N ASP A 19 8.66 -8.21 -19.15
CA ASP A 19 7.52 -8.53 -20.04
C ASP A 19 6.64 -9.68 -19.52
N ASP A 20 7.20 -10.59 -18.73
CA ASP A 20 6.52 -11.71 -18.08
C ASP A 20 5.97 -11.36 -16.68
N VAL A 21 5.92 -10.07 -16.30
CA VAL A 21 5.46 -9.63 -14.96
C VAL A 21 4.09 -10.19 -14.58
N HIS A 22 3.15 -10.28 -15.52
CA HIS A 22 1.83 -10.85 -15.30
C HIS A 22 1.88 -12.31 -14.83
N ILE A 23 2.76 -13.13 -15.43
CA ILE A 23 2.99 -14.52 -15.03
C ILE A 23 3.58 -14.58 -13.61
N ARG A 24 4.55 -13.70 -13.31
CA ARG A 24 5.22 -13.66 -12.00
C ARG A 24 4.30 -13.22 -10.88
N CYS A 25 3.36 -12.32 -11.17
CA CYS A 25 2.44 -11.73 -10.20
C CYS A 25 1.21 -12.60 -9.93
N ASN A 26 0.75 -13.39 -10.90
CA ASN A 26 -0.48 -14.18 -10.78
C ASN A 26 -0.47 -15.10 -9.55
N GLY A 27 -1.49 -14.98 -8.71
CA GLY A 27 -1.63 -15.71 -7.46
C GLY A 27 -0.69 -15.28 -6.33
N ARG A 28 0.23 -14.33 -6.57
CA ARG A 28 1.21 -13.84 -5.57
C ARG A 28 0.96 -12.39 -5.16
N ILE A 29 0.54 -11.55 -6.10
CA ILE A 29 0.24 -10.13 -5.86
C ILE A 29 -1.26 -9.92 -5.99
N ARG A 30 -1.82 -9.10 -5.10
CA ARG A 30 -3.21 -8.65 -5.15
C ARG A 30 -3.24 -7.13 -5.19
N VAL A 31 -3.93 -6.56 -6.16
CA VAL A 31 -4.08 -5.11 -6.34
C VAL A 31 -5.51 -4.72 -6.00
N ALA A 32 -5.69 -3.80 -5.06
CA ALA A 32 -7.00 -3.36 -4.59
C ALA A 32 -7.50 -2.15 -5.38
N ILE A 33 -8.71 -2.24 -5.92
CA ILE A 33 -9.40 -1.13 -6.60
C ILE A 33 -10.83 -1.03 -6.11
N THR A 34 -11.42 0.16 -6.21
CA THR A 34 -12.85 0.32 -5.94
C THR A 34 -13.61 0.44 -7.26
N GLN A 35 -14.49 -0.52 -7.56
CA GLN A 35 -15.46 -0.39 -8.65
C GLN A 35 -16.58 0.57 -8.23
N LEU A 36 -16.80 1.58 -9.06
CA LEU A 36 -17.91 2.51 -8.92
C LEU A 36 -19.18 1.91 -9.55
N SER A 37 -20.24 1.90 -8.76
CA SER A 37 -21.60 1.60 -9.17
C SER A 37 -22.56 2.31 -8.20
N TRP A 38 -23.87 2.03 -8.25
CA TRP A 38 -24.81 2.55 -7.26
C TRP A 38 -24.36 2.24 -5.80
N ARG A 39 -23.68 1.10 -5.59
CA ARG A 39 -22.92 0.81 -4.36
C ARG A 39 -21.46 0.53 -4.70
N PRO A 40 -20.49 1.32 -4.20
CA PRO A 40 -19.07 1.05 -4.40
C PRO A 40 -18.69 -0.35 -3.91
N ARG A 41 -17.87 -1.06 -4.68
CA ARG A 41 -17.43 -2.42 -4.36
C ARG A 41 -15.92 -2.53 -4.49
N GLY A 42 -15.26 -3.00 -3.43
CA GLY A 42 -13.84 -3.36 -3.48
C GLY A 42 -13.60 -4.61 -4.32
N LEU A 43 -12.60 -4.56 -5.19
CA LEU A 43 -12.11 -5.67 -5.98
C LEU A 43 -10.63 -5.91 -5.66
N LEU A 44 -10.25 -7.17 -5.51
CA LEU A 44 -8.85 -7.60 -5.44
C LEU A 44 -8.50 -8.30 -6.74
N ILE A 45 -7.60 -7.69 -7.51
CA ILE A 45 -7.12 -8.24 -8.77
C ILE A 45 -5.89 -9.08 -8.46
N ASP A 46 -5.97 -10.38 -8.69
CA ASP A 46 -4.91 -11.36 -8.40
C ASP A 46 -4.54 -12.23 -9.60
N GLN A 47 -5.22 -12.01 -10.74
CA GLN A 47 -4.96 -12.62 -12.04
C GLN A 47 -4.87 -11.53 -13.11
N PHE A 48 -3.80 -11.57 -13.89
CA PHE A 48 -3.40 -10.59 -14.88
C PHE A 48 -3.14 -11.30 -16.22
N ASP A 49 -3.66 -10.72 -17.29
CA ASP A 49 -3.62 -11.34 -18.63
C ASP A 49 -2.37 -10.92 -19.43
N SER A 50 -1.74 -9.79 -19.07
CA SER A 50 -0.57 -9.24 -19.75
C SER A 50 0.18 -8.24 -18.87
N LYS A 51 1.42 -7.85 -19.26
CA LYS A 51 2.15 -6.75 -18.62
C LYS A 51 1.31 -5.46 -18.59
N GLU A 52 0.64 -5.15 -19.69
CA GLU A 52 -0.22 -3.96 -19.77
C GLU A 52 -1.38 -4.01 -18.77
N ASP A 53 -1.97 -5.19 -18.57
CA ASP A 53 -3.06 -5.39 -17.62
C ASP A 53 -2.58 -5.23 -16.16
N VAL A 54 -1.36 -5.69 -15.82
CA VAL A 54 -0.71 -5.37 -14.53
C VAL A 54 -0.54 -3.87 -14.35
N ILE A 55 0.01 -3.18 -15.36
CA ILE A 55 0.24 -1.73 -15.32
C ILE A 55 -1.09 -0.99 -15.15
N ASN A 56 -2.14 -1.38 -15.89
CA ASN A 56 -3.48 -0.80 -15.78
C ASN A 56 -4.08 -1.02 -14.39
N ALA A 57 -3.90 -2.18 -13.79
CA ALA A 57 -4.36 -2.45 -12.43
C ALA A 57 -3.65 -1.55 -11.41
N VAL A 58 -2.32 -1.43 -11.49
CA VAL A 58 -1.52 -0.57 -10.60
C VAL A 58 -1.89 0.90 -10.76
N ILE A 59 -1.98 1.40 -11.98
CA ILE A 59 -2.42 2.79 -12.25
C ILE A 59 -3.82 3.04 -11.68
N THR A 60 -4.73 2.09 -11.85
CA THR A 60 -6.09 2.20 -11.30
C THR A 60 -6.08 2.22 -9.76
N SER A 61 -5.27 1.37 -9.13
CA SER A 61 -5.09 1.33 -7.69
C SER A 61 -4.44 2.59 -7.12
N SER A 62 -3.69 3.34 -7.93
CA SER A 62 -3.12 4.63 -7.56
C SER A 62 -4.03 5.81 -7.95
N PHE A 63 -5.16 5.57 -8.63
CA PHE A 63 -6.07 6.60 -9.13
C PHE A 63 -6.92 7.21 -8.00
N ILE A 64 -6.28 8.10 -7.24
CA ILE A 64 -6.94 8.91 -6.22
C ILE A 64 -7.77 10.00 -6.93
N PRO A 65 -9.10 10.04 -6.75
CA PRO A 65 -9.97 11.02 -7.40
C PRO A 65 -9.54 12.45 -7.11
N GLY A 66 -9.42 13.27 -8.17
CA GLY A 66 -8.97 14.66 -8.06
C GLY A 66 -7.45 14.84 -7.96
N TYR A 67 -6.68 13.75 -7.88
CA TYR A 67 -5.21 13.80 -7.79
C TYR A 67 -4.50 13.32 -9.06
N LEU A 68 -4.75 12.10 -9.53
CA LEU A 68 -4.02 11.56 -10.69
C LEU A 68 -4.49 12.11 -12.05
N ALA A 69 -5.72 12.59 -12.14
CA ALA A 69 -6.28 13.17 -13.36
C ALA A 69 -7.46 14.11 -13.04
N PRO A 70 -7.84 15.02 -13.96
CA PRO A 70 -9.04 15.82 -13.81
C PRO A 70 -10.35 15.02 -13.92
N ARG A 71 -10.27 13.73 -14.28
CA ARG A 71 -11.43 12.82 -14.28
C ARG A 71 -11.61 12.22 -12.89
N PRO A 72 -12.85 12.03 -12.41
CA PRO A 72 -13.11 11.50 -11.07
C PRO A 72 -12.89 9.99 -10.96
N ALA A 73 -12.75 9.29 -12.09
CA ALA A 73 -12.54 7.84 -12.17
C ALA A 73 -11.85 7.45 -13.47
N THR A 74 -11.36 6.21 -13.52
CA THR A 74 -10.74 5.58 -14.70
C THR A 74 -11.43 4.26 -15.05
N TYR A 75 -11.11 3.69 -16.22
CA TYR A 75 -11.62 2.37 -16.61
C TYR A 75 -10.55 1.30 -16.42
N PHE A 76 -10.93 0.20 -15.77
CA PHE A 76 -10.16 -1.04 -15.70
C PHE A 76 -11.05 -2.21 -16.10
N ARG A 77 -10.65 -2.96 -17.14
CA ARG A 77 -11.43 -4.09 -17.69
C ARG A 77 -12.93 -3.75 -17.90
N ASN A 78 -13.18 -2.62 -18.56
CA ASN A 78 -14.52 -2.07 -18.85
C ASN A 78 -15.38 -1.73 -17.63
N ARG A 79 -14.77 -1.57 -16.44
CA ARG A 79 -15.43 -1.14 -15.21
C ARG A 79 -14.92 0.24 -14.83
N LEU A 80 -15.83 1.11 -14.41
CA LEU A 80 -15.46 2.41 -13.86
C LEU A 80 -14.91 2.21 -12.44
N CYS A 81 -13.69 2.68 -12.19
CA CYS A 81 -12.92 2.38 -10.99
C CYS A 81 -12.14 3.60 -10.47
N ILE A 82 -11.81 3.56 -9.19
CA ILE A 82 -10.87 4.45 -8.50
C ILE A 82 -9.91 3.58 -7.66
N ASP A 83 -9.02 4.23 -6.91
CA ASP A 83 -8.11 3.56 -5.98
C ASP A 83 -8.83 2.65 -4.96
N GLY A 84 -8.06 1.73 -4.38
CA GLY A 84 -8.55 0.79 -3.38
C GLY A 84 -8.85 1.41 -2.02
N GLY A 85 -8.39 2.63 -1.72
CA GLY A 85 -8.44 3.24 -0.41
C GLY A 85 -9.87 3.45 0.13
N LEU A 86 -10.85 3.68 -0.75
CA LEU A 86 -12.24 3.86 -0.33
C LEU A 86 -12.86 2.58 0.25
N THR A 87 -12.45 1.39 -0.21
CA THR A 87 -13.11 0.13 0.15
C THR A 87 -12.20 -0.89 0.82
N LEU A 88 -10.91 -0.91 0.46
CA LEU A 88 -9.91 -1.90 0.83
C LEU A 88 -8.57 -1.22 1.15
N PHE A 89 -8.57 -0.14 1.95
CA PHE A 89 -7.37 0.59 2.35
C PHE A 89 -6.27 -0.33 2.93
N MET A 90 -6.68 -1.31 3.74
CA MET A 90 -5.85 -2.45 4.13
C MET A 90 -6.47 -3.72 3.56
N PRO A 91 -5.95 -4.26 2.44
CA PRO A 91 -6.49 -5.45 1.80
C PRO A 91 -6.49 -6.67 2.73
N PRO A 92 -7.54 -7.51 2.70
CA PRO A 92 -7.57 -8.74 3.47
C PRO A 92 -6.57 -9.76 2.94
N THR A 93 -6.06 -10.57 3.86
CA THR A 93 -5.08 -11.64 3.62
C THR A 93 -5.66 -12.97 4.05
N SER A 94 -5.31 -14.03 3.33
CA SER A 94 -5.64 -15.42 3.67
C SER A 94 -4.45 -16.19 4.24
N ALA A 95 -3.28 -15.55 4.36
CA ALA A 95 -2.11 -16.18 4.93
C ALA A 95 -2.25 -16.34 6.44
N SER A 96 -1.69 -17.43 6.98
CA SER A 96 -1.70 -17.72 8.43
C SER A 96 -0.96 -16.63 9.23
N GLU A 97 0.06 -16.03 8.64
CA GLU A 97 0.75 -14.87 9.17
C GLU A 97 0.87 -13.80 8.09
N THR A 98 0.73 -12.53 8.47
CA THR A 98 0.89 -11.40 7.54
C THR A 98 1.47 -10.22 8.28
N VAL A 99 2.56 -9.68 7.73
CA VAL A 99 3.11 -8.39 8.15
C VAL A 99 2.32 -7.31 7.44
N ARG A 100 1.59 -6.50 8.20
CA ARG A 100 0.84 -5.36 7.67
C ARG A 100 1.65 -4.10 7.88
N VAL A 101 1.80 -3.30 6.83
CA VAL A 101 2.58 -2.06 6.83
C VAL A 101 1.65 -0.89 6.52
N CYS A 102 1.76 0.21 7.27
CA CYS A 102 1.02 1.45 7.02
C CYS A 102 1.97 2.65 7.12
N ALA A 103 1.99 3.51 6.10
CA ALA A 103 2.81 4.72 6.10
C ALA A 103 2.26 5.84 7.01
N PHE A 104 1.05 5.66 7.56
CA PHE A 104 0.41 6.58 8.49
C PHE A 104 0.35 5.96 9.89
N PRO A 105 0.26 6.77 10.96
CA PRO A 105 -0.04 6.27 12.30
C PRO A 105 -1.35 5.47 12.28
N ALA A 106 -1.24 4.15 12.34
CA ALA A 106 -2.35 3.21 12.20
C ALA A 106 -3.38 3.39 13.32
N SER A 107 -2.89 3.65 14.53
CA SER A 107 -3.70 3.98 15.70
C SER A 107 -4.66 5.15 15.45
N ARG A 108 -4.20 6.18 14.73
CA ARG A 108 -5.01 7.37 14.40
C ARG A 108 -6.02 7.13 13.29
N LEU A 109 -5.78 6.13 12.44
CA LEU A 109 -6.70 5.70 11.39
C LEU A 109 -7.67 4.61 11.87
N GLY A 110 -7.60 4.19 13.14
CA GLY A 110 -8.40 3.09 13.68
C GLY A 110 -8.08 1.73 13.06
N LEU A 111 -6.91 1.59 12.43
CA LEU A 111 -6.48 0.34 11.80
C LEU A 111 -5.90 -0.60 12.85
N GLN A 112 -6.36 -1.85 12.84
CA GLN A 112 -5.92 -2.88 13.78
C GLN A 112 -5.02 -3.92 13.10
N GLY A 113 -4.13 -4.53 13.89
CA GLY A 113 -3.21 -5.57 13.43
C GLY A 113 -2.16 -5.07 12.44
N ILE A 114 -1.86 -3.77 12.45
CA ILE A 114 -0.73 -3.21 11.70
C ILE A 114 0.55 -3.53 12.46
N GLY A 115 1.51 -4.15 11.78
CA GLY A 115 2.80 -4.49 12.36
C GLY A 115 3.77 -3.33 12.29
N ILE A 116 3.99 -2.79 11.09
CA ILE A 116 4.95 -1.72 10.84
C ILE A 116 4.19 -0.43 10.53
N SER A 117 4.35 0.59 11.35
CA SER A 117 3.81 1.92 11.13
C SER A 117 4.59 2.96 11.94
N PRO A 118 4.36 4.28 11.72
CA PRO A 118 4.89 5.32 12.59
C PRO A 118 4.53 5.20 14.08
N ASP A 119 3.57 4.32 14.44
CA ASP A 119 3.28 4.03 15.86
C ASP A 119 4.43 3.26 16.53
N CYS A 120 5.30 2.59 15.76
CA CYS A 120 6.49 1.90 16.28
C CYS A 120 7.50 2.88 16.88
N ASN A 121 7.70 4.06 16.28
CA ASN A 121 8.52 5.14 16.83
C ASN A 121 7.77 6.49 16.73
N PRO A 122 6.91 6.85 17.70
CA PRO A 122 5.99 7.99 17.56
C PRO A 122 6.64 9.37 17.71
N GLU A 123 7.90 9.44 18.11
CA GLU A 123 8.61 10.71 18.35
C GLU A 123 9.06 11.40 17.06
N ASN A 124 9.13 12.73 17.08
CA ASN A 124 9.62 13.58 15.98
C ASN A 124 8.95 13.31 14.61
N ARG A 125 7.68 12.88 14.65
CA ARG A 125 6.86 12.63 13.46
C ARG A 125 6.18 13.88 12.94
N ALA A 126 5.95 13.86 11.63
CA ALA A 126 5.13 14.86 10.96
C ALA A 126 3.72 14.88 11.55
N SER A 127 3.13 16.06 11.63
CA SER A 127 1.73 16.20 12.05
C SER A 127 0.80 15.57 11.00
N PRO A 128 -0.42 15.14 11.38
CA PRO A 128 -1.40 14.61 10.43
C PRO A 128 -1.67 15.54 9.24
N ARG A 129 -1.68 16.86 9.48
CA ARG A 129 -1.86 17.86 8.43
C ARG A 129 -0.69 17.87 7.45
N GLN A 130 0.54 17.79 7.94
CA GLN A 130 1.72 17.70 7.09
C GLN A 130 1.72 16.40 6.29
N LEU A 131 1.46 15.26 6.92
CA LEU A 131 1.37 13.96 6.23
C LEU A 131 0.29 13.96 5.15
N PHE A 132 -0.88 14.52 5.44
CA PHE A 132 -1.96 14.61 4.46
C PHE A 132 -1.59 15.50 3.28
N ASN A 133 -0.97 16.66 3.54
CA ASN A 133 -0.46 17.53 2.48
C ASN A 133 0.58 16.79 1.64
N TRP A 134 1.53 16.10 2.26
CA TRP A 134 2.61 15.41 1.56
C TRP A 134 2.19 14.13 0.82
N ALA A 135 1.07 13.53 1.23
CA ALA A 135 0.43 12.44 0.49
C ALA A 135 -0.16 12.91 -0.85
N LEU A 136 -0.48 14.21 -0.97
CA LEU A 136 -1.01 14.82 -2.18
C LEU A 136 0.05 15.63 -2.94
N GLU A 137 1.03 16.24 -2.28
CA GLU A 137 2.09 16.97 -2.97
C GLU A 137 3.43 16.51 -2.43
N PRO A 138 4.36 16.02 -3.27
CA PRO A 138 5.63 15.50 -2.76
C PRO A 138 6.33 16.57 -1.92
N ALA A 139 6.83 16.14 -0.76
CA ALA A 139 7.65 16.99 0.08
C ALA A 139 8.99 17.31 -0.61
N GLU A 140 9.77 18.21 -0.01
CA GLU A 140 11.17 18.39 -0.39
C GLU A 140 11.96 17.10 -0.19
N ASP A 141 12.99 16.86 -1.00
CA ASP A 141 13.78 15.62 -1.01
C ASP A 141 14.29 15.25 0.39
N GLU A 142 14.75 16.23 1.17
CA GLU A 142 15.22 16.03 2.55
C GLU A 142 14.15 15.42 3.48
N ILE A 143 12.88 15.76 3.26
CA ILE A 143 11.75 15.21 4.00
C ILE A 143 11.41 13.80 3.52
N LEU A 144 11.53 13.54 2.21
CA LEU A 144 11.31 12.22 1.63
C LEU A 144 12.37 11.23 2.11
N ASP A 145 13.64 11.64 2.16
CA ASP A 145 14.73 10.89 2.77
C ASP A 145 14.36 10.58 4.22
N LYS A 146 14.05 11.61 5.03
CA LYS A 146 13.64 11.40 6.42
C LYS A 146 12.51 10.37 6.59
N PHE A 147 11.53 10.31 5.68
CA PHE A 147 10.50 9.27 5.71
C PHE A 147 11.02 7.87 5.42
N TYR A 148 11.97 7.74 4.51
CA TYR A 148 12.67 6.49 4.25
C TYR A 148 13.41 5.98 5.49
N GLU A 149 14.25 6.80 6.14
CA GLU A 149 14.94 6.41 7.38
C GLU A 149 13.95 6.05 8.50
N GLN A 150 12.87 6.82 8.63
CA GLN A 150 11.82 6.56 9.60
C GLN A 150 11.12 5.22 9.37
N GLY A 151 10.80 4.88 8.11
CA GLY A 151 10.22 3.59 7.77
C GLY A 151 11.15 2.41 8.09
N TYR A 152 12.47 2.60 7.90
CA TYR A 152 13.46 1.60 8.29
C TYR A 152 13.50 1.38 9.81
N GLN A 153 13.46 2.47 10.59
CA GLN A 153 13.42 2.40 12.06
C GLN A 153 12.15 1.72 12.56
N ASP A 154 11.00 1.99 11.94
CA ASP A 154 9.72 1.34 12.27
C ASP A 154 9.78 -0.17 12.01
N ALA A 155 10.36 -0.58 10.87
CA ALA A 155 10.54 -1.99 10.56
C ALA A 155 11.51 -2.68 11.53
N ALA A 156 12.59 -2.01 11.94
CA ALA A 156 13.56 -2.54 12.89
C ALA A 156 12.94 -2.80 14.27
N VAL A 157 12.22 -1.82 14.82
CA VAL A 157 11.51 -1.97 16.10
C VAL A 157 10.49 -3.10 16.06
N TRP A 158 9.71 -3.19 14.98
CA TRP A 158 8.77 -4.29 14.80
C TRP A 158 9.47 -5.66 14.75
N ALA A 159 10.60 -5.76 14.05
CA ALA A 159 11.36 -7.02 13.94
C ALA A 159 11.95 -7.49 15.28
N GLU A 160 12.46 -6.57 16.10
CA GLU A 160 12.99 -6.86 17.45
C GLU A 160 11.87 -7.35 18.39
N GLN A 161 10.73 -6.67 18.39
CA GLN A 161 9.55 -7.06 19.17
C GLN A 161 9.06 -8.45 18.76
N ARG A 162 8.97 -8.70 17.45
CA ARG A 162 8.52 -9.99 16.91
C ARG A 162 9.48 -11.12 17.26
N SER A 163 10.78 -10.87 17.21
CA SER A 163 11.81 -11.84 17.61
C SER A 163 11.68 -12.23 19.08
N THR A 164 11.46 -11.24 19.95
CA THR A 164 11.25 -11.44 21.38
C THR A 164 10.00 -12.28 21.65
N GLU A 165 8.88 -11.96 21.00
CA GLU A 165 7.63 -12.73 21.11
C GLU A 165 7.81 -14.21 20.72
N LEU A 166 8.53 -14.47 19.63
CA LEU A 166 8.78 -15.84 19.15
C LEU A 166 9.64 -16.63 20.14
N ILE A 167 10.65 -16.01 20.74
CA ILE A 167 11.48 -16.63 21.79
C ILE A 167 10.62 -16.95 23.02
N THR A 168 9.86 -15.98 23.52
CA THR A 168 9.00 -16.18 24.70
C THR A 168 7.97 -17.30 24.49
N ARG A 169 7.34 -17.38 23.30
CA ARG A 169 6.39 -18.46 22.98
C ARG A 169 7.07 -19.84 22.98
N LYS A 170 8.30 -19.92 22.47
CA LYS A 170 9.06 -21.17 22.44
C LYS A 170 9.43 -21.62 23.86
N ASP A 171 9.89 -20.71 24.71
CA ASP A 171 10.25 -21.02 26.10
C ASP A 171 9.03 -21.50 26.91
N GLN A 172 7.87 -20.87 26.73
CA GLN A 172 6.62 -21.30 27.38
C GLN A 172 6.18 -22.70 26.93
N SER A 173 6.34 -23.04 25.65
CA SER A 173 6.02 -24.38 25.14
C SER A 173 6.94 -25.49 25.66
N LEU A 174 8.19 -25.16 26.00
CA LEU A 174 9.17 -26.11 26.55
C LEU A 174 9.01 -26.35 28.06
N THR A 175 8.32 -25.47 28.78
CA THR A 175 8.05 -25.60 30.23
C THR A 175 6.75 -26.34 30.56
N THR A 176 5.95 -26.72 29.56
CA THR A 176 4.66 -27.40 29.73
C THR A 176 4.67 -28.89 29.39
N ASP A 177 5.83 -29.47 29.11
CA ASP A 177 6.07 -30.92 29.00
C ASP A 177 6.87 -31.43 30.22
#